data_AF-A0A358Y4R2-F1
#
_entry.id   AF-A0A358Y4R2-F1
#
_cell.length_a   1.000
_cell.length_b   1.000
_cell.length_c   1.000
_cell.angle_alpha   90.00
_cell.angle_beta   90.00
_cell.angle_gamma   90.00
#
_symmetry.space_group_name_H-M   'P 1'
#
loop_
_entity.id
_entity.type
_entity.pdbx_description
1 polymer ?
#
loop_
_entity_poly.entity_id
_entity_poly.type
_entity_poly.pdbx_seq_one_letter_code
_entity_poly.pdbx_strand_id
1 'polypeptide(L)' 'KENQFFVDEQRKGPYTIWHHEHHFKETPEGVEMTDIVTYVLPLGFLGRLTHPFIVKPKLEEIFEYRFKRVEEIFNQK' A
#
# COMPACT_ATOMS: atom_id res chain seq x y z
N LYS A 1 1.39 12.27 16.23
CA LYS A 1 0.14 12.21 17.02
C LYS A 1 -0.20 10.72 17.16
N GLU A 2 -0.52 10.27 18.36
CA GLU A 2 -0.86 8.85 18.58
C GLU A 2 -2.07 8.44 17.74
N ASN A 3 -2.07 7.21 17.24
CA ASN A 3 -3.17 6.57 16.51
C ASN A 3 -3.64 7.25 15.21
N GLN A 4 -2.84 8.14 14.61
CA GLN A 4 -3.18 8.76 13.31
C GLN A 4 -2.54 8.06 12.11
N PHE A 5 -1.42 7.39 12.34
CA PHE A 5 -0.77 6.62 11.29
C PHE A 5 0.08 5.50 11.90
N PHE A 6 0.34 4.48 11.11
CA PHE A 6 1.40 3.51 11.39
C PHE A 6 2.11 3.16 10.09
N VAL A 7 3.30 2.56 10.25
CA VAL A 7 4.14 2.16 9.13
C VAL A 7 4.47 0.69 9.26
N ASP A 8 4.31 -0.07 8.18
CA ASP A 8 4.93 -1.38 8.02
C ASP A 8 6.16 -1.32 7.12
N GLU A 9 7.23 -1.94 7.60
CA GLU A 9 8.49 -2.05 6.87
C GLU A 9 8.85 -3.52 6.66
N GLN A 10 9.25 -3.86 5.44
CA GLN A 10 9.67 -5.22 5.14
C GLN A 10 11.13 -5.44 5.55
N ARG A 11 11.37 -6.31 6.53
CA ARG A 11 12.73 -6.72 6.93
C ARG A 11 13.36 -7.76 6.00
N LYS A 12 12.55 -8.65 5.41
CA LYS A 12 12.98 -9.69 4.47
C LYS A 12 11.86 -9.94 3.46
N GLY A 13 12.17 -9.94 2.17
CA GLY A 13 11.19 -10.20 1.11
C GLY A 13 11.67 -9.75 -0.27
N PRO A 14 10.77 -9.72 -1.27
CA PRO A 14 11.13 -9.49 -2.67
C PRO A 14 11.58 -8.06 -2.96
N TYR A 15 11.25 -7.10 -2.11
CA TYR A 15 11.66 -5.70 -2.25
C TYR A 15 12.94 -5.40 -1.47
N THR A 16 13.84 -4.60 -2.04
CA THR A 16 15.02 -4.07 -1.32
C THR A 16 14.58 -3.13 -0.20
N ILE A 17 13.58 -2.31 -0.48
CA ILE A 17 12.91 -1.42 0.48
C ILE A 17 11.42 -1.58 0.26
N TRP A 18 10.68 -1.69 1.35
CA TRP A 18 9.24 -1.54 1.38
C TRP A 18 8.91 -0.76 2.63
N HIS A 19 8.28 0.39 2.43
CA HIS A 19 7.82 1.30 3.45
C HIS A 19 6.38 1.65 3.09
N HIS A 20 5.45 1.15 3.88
CA HIS A 20 4.03 1.31 3.64
C HIS A 20 3.40 2.03 4.82
N GLU A 21 2.93 3.24 4.55
CA GLU A 21 2.31 4.11 5.54
C GLU A 21 0.80 4.01 5.43
N HIS A 22 0.16 3.88 6.58
CA HIS A 22 -1.30 3.84 6.73
C HIS A 22 -1.69 5.08 7.50
N HIS A 23 -2.34 6.03 6.86
CA HIS A 23 -2.81 7.27 7.46
C HIS A 23 -4.32 7.23 7.66
N PHE A 24 -4.78 7.67 8.83
CA PHE A 24 -6.19 7.68 9.20
C PHE A 24 -6.61 9.08 9.61
N LYS A 25 -7.71 9.54 9.03
CA LYS A 25 -8.27 10.86 9.28
C LYS A 25 -9.76 10.74 9.50
N GLU A 26 -10.22 11.20 10.67
CA GLU A 26 -11.64 11.31 10.96
C GLU A 26 -12.30 12.35 10.04
N THR A 27 -13.46 12.01 9.51
CA THR A 27 -14.29 12.87 8.66
C THR A 27 -15.74 12.86 9.19
N PRO A 28 -16.61 13.80 8.79
CA PRO A 28 -18.01 13.78 9.19
C PRO A 28 -18.77 12.51 8.77
N GLU A 29 -18.25 11.76 7.80
CA GLU A 29 -18.89 10.57 7.21
C GLU A 29 -18.26 9.26 7.71
N GLY A 30 -17.17 9.33 8.48
CA GLY A 30 -16.45 8.15 8.98
C GLY A 30 -14.96 8.40 9.12
N VAL A 31 -14.15 7.45 8.66
CA VAL A 31 -12.68 7.56 8.67
C VAL A 31 -12.17 7.41 7.24
N GLU A 32 -11.45 8.44 6.77
CA GLU A 32 -10.67 8.38 5.54
C GLU A 32 -9.34 7.66 5.83
N MET A 33 -9.09 6.56 5.11
CA MET A 33 -7.85 5.82 5.17
C MET A 33 -7.05 6.05 3.90
N THR A 34 -5.77 6.43 4.04
CA THR A 34 -4.84 6.64 2.93
C THR A 34 -3.63 5.71 3.10
N ASP A 35 -3.44 4.81 2.13
CA ASP A 35 -2.25 3.96 2.03
C ASP A 35 -1.21 4.62 1.12
N ILE A 36 0.02 4.83 1.59
CA ILE A 36 1.16 5.36 0.81
C ILE A 36 2.26 4.30 0.77
N VAL A 37 2.58 3.81 -0.43
CA VAL A 37 3.52 2.70 -0.60
C VAL A 37 4.77 3.19 -1.31
N THR A 38 5.89 3.19 -0.60
CA THR A 38 7.23 3.43 -1.16
C THR A 38 7.99 2.11 -1.22
N TYR A 39 8.46 1.73 -2.41
CA TYR A 39 9.22 0.49 -2.57
C TYR A 39 10.36 0.64 -3.57
N VAL A 40 11.39 -0.19 -3.37
CA VAL A 40 12.55 -0.28 -4.25
C VAL A 40 12.74 -1.73 -4.67
N LEU A 41 12.82 -1.95 -5.98
CA LEU A 41 13.03 -3.28 -6.55
C LEU A 41 14.49 -3.73 -6.40
N PRO A 42 14.74 -5.04 -6.24
CA PRO A 42 16.09 -5.60 -6.28
C PRO A 42 16.61 -5.62 -7.72
N LEU A 43 17.87 -6.03 -7.90
CA LEU A 43 18.50 -6.25 -9.21
C LEU A 43 18.67 -5.00 -10.09
N GLY A 44 18.55 -3.80 -9.52
CA GLY A 44 18.90 -2.53 -10.17
C GLY A 44 18.19 -2.31 -11.51
N PHE A 45 18.96 -2.31 -12.61
CA PHE A 45 18.42 -2.07 -13.96
C PHE A 45 17.42 -3.16 -14.41
N LEU A 46 17.69 -4.44 -14.12
CA LEU A 46 16.78 -5.52 -14.51
C LEU A 46 15.44 -5.42 -13.77
N GLY A 47 15.46 -5.05 -12.48
CA GLY A 47 14.25 -4.78 -11.72
C GLY A 47 13.44 -3.61 -12.31
N ARG A 48 14.11 -2.55 -12.78
CA ARG A 48 13.44 -1.42 -13.44
C ARG A 48 12.79 -1.79 -14.77
N LEU A 49 13.35 -2.74 -15.52
CA LEU A 49 12.74 -3.20 -16.77
C LEU A 49 11.47 -4.01 -16.53
N THR A 50 11.42 -4.83 -15.48
CA THR A 50 10.21 -5.62 -15.15
C THR A 50 9.16 -4.80 -14.40
N HIS A 51 9.55 -3.66 -13.83
CA HIS A 51 8.69 -2.79 -13.05
C HIS A 51 7.35 -2.42 -13.74
N PRO A 52 7.33 -1.81 -14.95
CA PRO A 52 6.09 -1.36 -15.55
C PRO A 52 5.17 -2.50 -16.01
N PHE A 53 5.73 -3.68 -16.32
CA PHE A 53 4.96 -4.78 -16.93
C PHE A 53 4.49 -5.83 -15.92
N ILE A 54 5.23 -6.01 -14.82
CA ILE A 54 4.97 -7.08 -13.86
C ILE A 54 4.65 -6.49 -12.49
N VAL A 55 5.54 -5.65 -11.95
CA VAL A 55 5.45 -5.26 -10.53
C VAL A 55 4.37 -4.20 -10.30
N LYS A 56 4.35 -3.14 -11.11
CA LYS A 56 3.39 -2.05 -10.96
C LYS A 56 1.94 -2.53 -11.13
N PRO A 57 1.57 -3.28 -12.18
CA PRO A 57 0.20 -3.77 -12.34
C PRO A 57 -0.22 -4.70 -11.20
N LYS A 58 0.72 -5.50 -10.68
CA LYS A 58 0.42 -6.41 -9.57
C LYS A 58 0.16 -5.64 -8.27
N LEU A 59 0.92 -4.59 -8.01
CA LEU A 59 0.68 -3.72 -6.85
C LEU A 59 -0.66 -3.00 -6.98
N GLU A 60 -0.97 -2.44 -8.15
CA GLU A 60 -2.27 -1.82 -8.42
C GLU A 60 -3.42 -2.81 -8.16
N GLU A 61 -3.32 -4.05 -8.65
CA GLU A 61 -4.31 -5.10 -8.39
C GLU A 61 -4.50 -5.40 -6.89
N ILE A 62 -3.39 -5.50 -6.14
CA ILE A 62 -3.43 -5.78 -4.69
C ILE A 62 -4.13 -4.65 -3.94
N PHE A 63 -3.77 -3.39 -4.21
CA PHE A 63 -4.33 -2.25 -3.50
C PHE A 63 -5.77 -1.95 -3.93
N GLU A 64 -6.12 -2.18 -5.19
CA GLU A 64 -7.50 -2.13 -5.67
C GLU A 64 -8.38 -3.17 -4.96
N TYR A 65 -7.89 -4.40 -4.82
CA TYR A 65 -8.61 -5.44 -4.08
C TYR A 65 -8.78 -5.06 -2.60
N ARG A 66 -7.71 -4.56 -1.98
CA ARG A 66 -7.73 -4.12 -0.58
C ARG A 66 -8.74 -2.99 -0.37
N PHE A 67 -8.74 -1.98 -1.24
CA PHE A 67 -9.71 -0.89 -1.19
C PHE A 67 -11.14 -1.43 -1.21
N LYS A 68 -11.47 -2.26 -2.21
CA LYS A 68 -12.80 -2.89 -2.33
C LYS A 68 -13.16 -3.68 -1.08
N ARG A 69 -12.24 -4.46 -0.53
CA ARG A 69 -12.52 -5.24 0.68
C ARG A 69 -12.73 -4.40 1.92
N VAL A 70 -11.98 -3.32 2.10
CA VAL A 70 -12.19 -2.40 3.23
C VAL A 70 -13.55 -1.73 3.11
N GLU A 71 -13.91 -1.23 1.92
CA GLU A 71 -15.24 -0.68 1.65
C GLU A 71 -16.35 -1.69 1.96
N GLU A 72 -16.19 -2.94 1.51
CA GLU A 72 -17.15 -4.00 1.78
C GLU A 72 -17.28 -4.36 3.26
N ILE A 73 -16.20 -4.33 4.05
CA ILE A 73 -16.26 -4.73 5.46
C ILE A 73 -16.80 -3.62 6.35
N PHE A 74 -16.41 -2.36 6.07
CA PHE A 74 -16.65 -1.24 6.98
C PHE A 74 -17.74 -0.27 6.52
N ASN A 75 -18.02 -0.20 5.22
CA ASN A 75 -19.02 0.74 4.66
C ASN A 75 -20.28 0.04 4.12
N GLN A 76 -20.42 -1.27 4.36
CA GLN A 76 -21.70 -1.96 4.11
C GLN A 76 -22.74 -1.56 5.15
N LYS A 77 -23.90 -1.10 4.66
CA LYS A 77 -25.12 -0.89 5.45
C LYS A 77 -25.75 -2.22 5.87
#